data_AF-A0A8I6SPL2-F1
#
_entry.id   AF-A0A8I6SPL2-F1
#
_cell.length_a   1.000
_cell.length_b   1.000
_cell.length_c   1.000
_cell.angle_alpha   90.00
_cell.angle_beta   90.00
_cell.angle_gamma   90.00
#
_symmetry.space_group_name_H-M   'P 1'
#
loop_
_entity.id
_entity.type
_entity.pdbx_description
1 polymer ?
#
loop_
_entity_poly.entity_id
_entity_poly.type
_entity_poly.pdbx_seq_one_letter_code
_entity_poly.pdbx_strand_id
1 'polypeptide(L)'
;MSKRNTESYRPKRPISAYIYFVKEEFRKQKGVDVATMGRRCAEKWSSMNESEKQKYVDKASADLRRYNLEKKHIAPKKKQGRKNAYLIFYLSQFSKVKSENPTFKLTEIAKEVSKMWKALEPTEKERYKRMAELENSKNQKKAPTMKVNQAKNKQRHHHQLSLNSATFPLEDMNETYEDVDLMDELDEMI
;
A
#
# COMPACT_ATOMS: atom_id res chain seq x y z
N MET A 1 2.20 5.64 29.78
CA MET A 1 2.03 6.23 28.43
C MET A 1 3.03 5.54 27.48
N SER A 2 2.57 4.67 26.58
CA SER A 2 3.45 3.91 25.68
C SER A 2 3.87 4.77 24.49
N LYS A 3 5.14 5.16 24.42
CA LYS A 3 5.72 5.86 23.26
C LYS A 3 5.62 4.91 22.05
N ARG A 4 4.75 5.24 21.07
CA ARG A 4 4.65 4.49 19.82
C ARG A 4 5.93 4.74 19.03
N ASN A 5 6.69 3.68 18.77
CA ASN A 5 7.91 3.70 17.97
C ASN A 5 7.64 4.38 16.62
N THR A 6 8.17 5.60 16.45
CA THR A 6 7.88 6.52 15.34
C THR A 6 8.49 6.05 14.02
N GLU A 7 9.49 5.18 14.06
CA GLU A 7 10.30 4.79 12.90
C GLU A 7 9.63 3.72 12.00
N SER A 8 8.61 3.06 12.56
CA SER A 8 7.75 2.06 11.89
C SER A 8 6.27 2.40 12.05
N TYR A 9 5.93 3.68 12.28
CA TYR A 9 4.53 4.09 12.41
C TYR A 9 3.84 3.98 11.04
N ARG A 10 3.07 2.90 10.86
CA ARG A 10 2.09 2.77 9.77
C ARG A 10 0.72 3.08 10.39
N PRO A 11 -0.02 4.09 9.89
CA PRO A 11 -1.37 4.35 10.36
C PRO A 11 -2.21 3.09 10.19
N LYS A 12 -2.97 2.74 11.24
CA LYS A 12 -3.92 1.64 11.13
C LYS A 12 -5.03 2.04 10.16
N ARG A 13 -5.43 1.11 9.30
CA ARG A 13 -6.51 1.32 8.32
C ARG A 13 -7.75 1.87 9.01
N PRO A 14 -8.51 2.75 8.33
CA PRO A 14 -9.72 3.29 8.90
C PRO A 14 -10.75 2.17 9.08
N ILE A 15 -11.56 2.29 10.12
CA ILE A 15 -12.58 1.33 10.51
C ILE A 15 -13.91 1.71 9.84
N SER A 16 -14.59 0.74 9.22
CA SER A 16 -15.89 0.95 8.59
C SER A 16 -17.03 1.05 9.62
N ALA A 17 -18.18 1.58 9.19
CA ALA A 17 -19.37 1.77 10.03
C ALA A 17 -19.81 0.46 10.71
N TYR A 18 -19.88 -0.63 9.94
CA TYR A 18 -20.19 -1.97 10.46
C TYR A 18 -19.24 -2.43 11.57
N ILE A 19 -17.93 -2.20 11.42
CA ILE A 19 -16.95 -2.63 12.44
C ILE A 19 -17.08 -1.80 13.72
N TYR A 20 -17.49 -0.53 13.63
CA TYR A 20 -17.83 0.25 14.83
C TYR A 20 -19.05 -0.34 15.56
N PHE A 21 -20.09 -0.71 14.81
CA PHE A 21 -21.28 -1.37 15.35
C PHE A 21 -20.93 -2.70 16.04
N VAL A 22 -20.21 -3.58 15.34
CA VAL A 22 -19.73 -4.85 15.89
C VAL A 22 -18.94 -4.62 17.19
N LYS A 23 -18.02 -3.65 17.23
CA LYS A 23 -17.26 -3.34 18.44
C LYS A 23 -18.11 -2.84 19.60
N GLU A 24 -19.21 -2.14 19.34
CA GLU A 24 -20.16 -1.73 20.38
C GLU A 24 -20.98 -2.91 20.89
N GLU A 25 -21.46 -3.79 20.01
CA GLU A 25 -22.21 -4.99 20.40
C GLU A 25 -21.35 -5.99 21.17
N PHE A 26 -20.08 -6.21 20.78
CA PHE A 26 -19.12 -7.02 21.54
C PHE A 26 -18.80 -6.45 22.94
N ARG A 27 -18.93 -5.13 23.13
CA ARG A 27 -18.75 -4.50 24.45
C ARG A 27 -19.96 -4.71 25.36
N LYS A 28 -21.16 -4.70 24.77
CA LYS A 28 -22.44 -4.92 25.48
C LYS A 28 -22.65 -6.40 25.80
N GLN A 29 -22.39 -7.29 24.85
CA GLN A 29 -22.54 -8.73 25.01
C GLN A 29 -21.16 -9.37 25.23
N LYS A 30 -20.79 -9.54 26.50
CA LYS A 30 -19.56 -10.24 26.89
C LYS A 30 -19.83 -11.74 27.03
N GLY A 31 -18.89 -12.57 26.58
CA GLY A 31 -18.92 -14.03 26.79
C GLY A 31 -19.56 -14.87 25.67
N VAL A 32 -19.95 -14.26 24.56
CA VAL A 32 -20.43 -14.98 23.36
C VAL A 32 -19.26 -15.24 22.41
N ASP A 33 -19.23 -16.42 21.80
CA ASP A 33 -18.26 -16.77 20.77
C ASP A 33 -18.25 -15.77 19.60
N VAL A 34 -17.05 -15.46 19.10
CA VAL A 34 -16.82 -14.42 18.08
C VAL A 34 -17.54 -14.75 16.78
N ALA A 35 -17.58 -16.02 16.37
CA ALA A 35 -18.24 -16.42 15.13
C ALA A 35 -19.76 -16.31 15.25
N THR A 36 -20.31 -16.69 16.40
CA THR A 36 -21.75 -16.55 16.69
C THR A 36 -22.18 -15.08 16.78
N MET A 37 -21.38 -14.23 17.41
CA MET A 37 -21.63 -12.79 17.46
C MET A 37 -21.56 -12.14 16.08
N GLY A 38 -20.61 -12.57 15.25
CA GLY A 38 -20.46 -12.08 13.87
C GLY A 38 -21.73 -12.29 13.04
N ARG A 39 -22.33 -13.50 13.10
CA ARG A 39 -23.60 -13.78 12.40
C ARG A 39 -24.75 -12.91 12.90
N ARG A 40 -24.94 -12.83 14.23
CA ARG A 40 -25.98 -11.98 14.83
C ARG A 40 -25.81 -10.50 14.48
N CYS A 41 -24.57 -10.02 14.47
CA CYS A 41 -24.29 -8.64 14.09
C CYS A 41 -24.58 -8.38 12.61
N ALA A 42 -24.30 -9.35 11.72
CA ALA A 42 -24.61 -9.23 10.30
C ALA A 42 -26.13 -9.14 10.07
N GLU A 43 -26.90 -10.05 10.67
CA GLU A 43 -28.37 -10.04 10.62
C GLU A 43 -28.94 -8.72 11.15
N LYS A 44 -28.49 -8.31 12.35
CA LYS A 44 -28.94 -7.07 13.00
C LYS A 44 -28.56 -5.83 12.19
N TRP A 45 -27.38 -5.80 11.59
CA TRP A 45 -26.95 -4.69 10.73
C TRP A 45 -27.80 -4.60 9.46
N SER A 46 -28.16 -5.72 8.84
CA SER A 46 -29.05 -5.74 7.68
C SER A 46 -30.45 -5.25 8.04
N SER A 47 -30.98 -5.65 9.21
CA SER A 47 -32.32 -5.24 9.69
C SER A 47 -32.38 -3.83 10.32
N MET A 48 -31.24 -3.18 10.56
CA MET A 48 -31.20 -1.83 11.16
C MET A 48 -31.62 -0.73 10.18
N ASN A 49 -32.29 0.29 10.72
CA ASN A 49 -32.69 1.49 9.96
C ASN A 49 -31.49 2.37 9.59
N GLU A 50 -31.60 3.08 8.46
CA GLU A 50 -30.53 3.97 7.96
C GLU A 50 -30.18 5.08 8.96
N SER A 51 -31.18 5.57 9.72
CA SER A 51 -30.95 6.57 10.77
C SER A 51 -30.03 6.05 11.90
N GLU A 52 -30.14 4.78 12.27
CA GLU A 52 -29.24 4.17 13.27
C GLU A 52 -27.87 3.87 12.69
N LYS A 53 -27.81 3.49 11.40
CA LYS A 53 -26.56 3.29 10.65
C LYS A 53 -25.79 4.60 10.49
N GLN A 54 -26.49 5.74 10.30
CA GLN A 54 -25.90 7.06 10.09
C GLN A 54 -24.90 7.43 11.20
N LYS A 55 -25.25 7.16 12.46
CA LYS A 55 -24.33 7.37 13.60
C LYS A 55 -22.99 6.65 13.44
N TYR A 56 -22.99 5.46 12.84
CA TYR A 56 -21.77 4.69 12.59
C TYR A 56 -21.06 5.12 11.30
N VAL A 57 -21.82 5.58 10.30
CA VAL A 57 -21.28 6.21 9.08
C VAL A 57 -20.49 7.46 9.43
N ASP A 58 -21.01 8.32 10.30
CA ASP A 58 -20.33 9.53 10.76
C ASP A 58 -19.03 9.21 11.52
N LYS A 59 -19.04 8.16 12.35
CA LYS A 59 -17.83 7.67 13.03
C LYS A 59 -16.80 7.12 12.04
N ALA A 60 -17.24 6.39 11.03
CA ALA A 60 -16.36 5.84 10.00
C ALA A 60 -15.77 6.94 9.11
N SER A 61 -16.55 7.96 8.77
CA SER A 61 -16.08 9.11 7.99
C SER A 61 -15.04 9.92 8.78
N ALA A 62 -15.25 10.13 10.08
CA ALA A 62 -14.27 10.77 10.96
C ALA A 62 -12.97 9.96 11.06
N ASP A 63 -13.04 8.63 11.15
CA ASP A 63 -11.86 7.77 11.20
C ASP A 63 -11.10 7.72 9.87
N LEU A 64 -11.82 7.77 8.74
CA LEU A 64 -11.23 7.93 7.42
C LEU A 64 -10.46 9.25 7.30
N ARG A 65 -11.03 10.36 7.80
CA ARG A 65 -10.35 11.66 7.86
C ARG A 65 -9.07 11.59 8.70
N ARG A 66 -9.14 10.97 9.89
CA ARG A 66 -7.96 10.73 10.74
C ARG A 66 -6.89 9.94 9.98
N TYR A 67 -7.25 8.82 9.36
CA TYR A 67 -6.32 7.98 8.61
C TYR A 67 -5.67 8.73 7.45
N ASN A 68 -6.44 9.49 6.69
CA ASN A 68 -5.93 10.26 5.56
C ASN A 68 -4.94 11.34 6.02
N LEU A 69 -5.23 12.02 7.12
CA LEU A 69 -4.31 12.99 7.73
C LEU A 69 -3.01 12.30 8.19
N GLU A 70 -3.11 11.21 8.95
CA GLU A 70 -1.95 10.45 9.40
C GLU A 70 -1.12 9.89 8.24
N LYS A 71 -1.77 9.45 7.15
CA LYS A 71 -1.10 8.95 5.95
C LYS A 71 -0.38 10.05 5.17
N LYS A 72 -0.94 11.28 5.08
CA LYS A 72 -0.29 12.42 4.41
C LYS A 72 1.04 12.78 5.06
N HIS A 73 1.12 12.71 6.39
CA HIS A 73 2.36 13.00 7.14
C HIS A 73 3.41 11.88 7.04
N ILE A 74 3.06 10.74 6.44
CA ILE A 74 3.95 9.58 6.33
C ILE A 74 4.19 9.34 4.85
N ALA A 75 5.29 9.90 4.34
CA ALA A 75 5.71 9.65 2.98
C ALA A 75 5.87 8.12 2.77
N PRO A 76 5.24 7.54 1.73
CA PRO A 76 5.47 6.14 1.43
C PRO A 76 6.96 5.97 1.10
N LYS A 77 7.69 5.25 1.96
CA LYS A 77 9.08 4.87 1.68
C LYS A 77 9.06 3.96 0.44
N LYS A 78 9.24 4.54 -0.75
CA LYS A 78 9.37 3.78 -2.01
C LYS A 78 10.57 2.85 -1.86
N LYS A 79 10.35 1.54 -1.97
CA LYS A 79 11.44 0.57 -2.02
C LYS A 79 12.22 0.84 -3.30
N GLN A 80 13.40 1.43 -3.16
CA GLN A 80 14.30 1.62 -4.29
C GLN A 80 14.79 0.25 -4.73
N GLY A 81 14.48 -0.13 -5.97
CA GLY A 81 14.97 -1.38 -6.56
C GLY A 81 16.50 -1.36 -6.70
N ARG A 82 17.08 -2.54 -6.93
CA ARG A 82 18.51 -2.66 -7.24
C ARG A 82 18.77 -1.96 -8.59
N LYS A 83 19.55 -0.89 -8.59
CA LYS A 83 19.96 -0.19 -9.81
C LYS A 83 20.99 -1.06 -10.55
N ASN A 84 20.85 -1.24 -11.85
CA ASN A 84 21.84 -1.93 -12.68
C ASN A 84 22.76 -0.90 -13.39
N ALA A 85 23.86 -1.36 -13.98
CA ALA A 85 24.85 -0.50 -14.66
C ALA A 85 24.20 0.35 -15.76
N TYR A 86 23.34 -0.26 -16.57
CA TYR A 86 22.63 0.40 -17.66
C TYR A 86 21.70 1.52 -17.16
N LEU A 87 20.98 1.33 -16.05
CA LEU A 87 20.07 2.32 -15.50
C LEU A 87 20.83 3.56 -15.00
N ILE A 88 21.99 3.38 -14.36
CA ILE A 88 22.84 4.51 -13.94
C ILE A 88 23.33 5.29 -15.16
N PHE A 89 23.80 4.59 -16.18
CA PHE A 89 24.20 5.21 -17.45
C PHE A 89 23.02 5.93 -18.11
N TYR A 90 21.88 5.25 -18.21
CA TYR A 90 20.67 5.76 -18.83
C TYR A 90 20.25 7.07 -18.20
N LEU A 91 20.16 7.14 -16.86
CA LEU A 91 19.78 8.36 -16.16
C LEU A 91 20.78 9.52 -16.37
N SER A 92 22.07 9.21 -16.41
CA SER A 92 23.11 10.21 -16.66
C SER A 92 23.04 10.78 -18.08
N GLN A 93 22.88 9.94 -19.09
CA GLN A 93 22.80 10.38 -20.48
C GLN A 93 21.43 10.97 -20.81
N PHE A 94 20.36 10.41 -20.27
CA PHE A 94 19.01 10.93 -20.41
C PHE A 94 18.91 12.39 -19.97
N SER A 95 19.55 12.74 -18.84
CA SER A 95 19.57 14.14 -18.37
C SER A 95 20.27 15.08 -19.35
N LYS A 96 21.37 14.64 -19.99
CA LYS A 96 22.12 15.45 -20.96
C LYS A 96 21.36 15.62 -22.26
N VAL A 97 20.84 14.52 -22.81
CA VAL A 97 20.09 14.55 -24.06
C VAL A 97 18.78 15.33 -23.90
N LYS A 98 18.13 15.24 -22.74
CA LYS A 98 16.93 16.04 -22.44
C LYS A 98 17.24 17.54 -22.29
N SER A 99 18.40 17.92 -21.75
CA SER A 99 18.77 19.34 -21.66
C SER A 99 19.17 19.92 -23.02
N GLU A 100 19.83 19.13 -23.86
CA GLU A 100 20.24 19.54 -25.21
C GLU A 100 19.04 19.56 -26.17
N ASN A 101 18.08 18.67 -25.96
CA ASN A 101 16.88 18.57 -26.79
C ASN A 101 15.62 18.43 -25.92
N PRO A 102 15.14 19.54 -25.32
CA PRO A 102 13.94 19.52 -24.48
C PRO A 102 12.65 19.16 -25.24
N THR A 103 12.69 19.23 -26.57
CA THR A 103 11.57 18.94 -27.49
C THR A 103 11.47 17.47 -27.88
N PHE A 104 12.52 16.66 -27.72
CA PHE A 104 12.46 15.23 -28.09
C PHE A 104 11.57 14.44 -27.15
N LYS A 105 10.86 13.46 -27.73
CA LYS A 105 10.03 12.54 -26.95
C LYS A 105 10.92 11.57 -26.18
N LEU A 106 10.48 11.15 -25.00
CA LEU A 106 11.17 10.16 -24.15
C LEU A 106 11.61 8.91 -24.93
N THR A 107 10.80 8.47 -25.89
CA THR A 107 11.07 7.29 -26.72
C THR A 107 12.24 7.49 -27.70
N GLU A 108 12.46 8.69 -28.21
CA GLU A 108 13.57 9.04 -29.10
C GLU A 108 14.87 9.15 -28.30
N ILE A 109 14.81 9.81 -27.14
CA ILE A 109 15.95 9.89 -26.21
C ILE A 109 16.36 8.49 -25.77
N ALA A 110 15.40 7.62 -25.43
CA ALA A 110 15.71 6.26 -25.01
C ALA A 110 16.39 5.44 -26.13
N LYS A 111 15.99 5.63 -27.39
CA LYS A 111 16.63 4.98 -28.54
C LYS A 111 18.08 5.43 -28.70
N GLU A 112 18.33 6.74 -28.60
CA GLU A 112 19.67 7.30 -28.73
C GLU A 112 20.60 6.81 -27.61
N VAL A 113 20.13 6.86 -26.35
CA VAL A 113 20.88 6.35 -25.20
C VAL A 113 21.15 4.84 -25.31
N SER A 114 20.20 4.06 -25.85
CA SER A 114 20.39 2.63 -26.09
C SER A 114 21.48 2.35 -27.14
N LYS A 115 21.54 3.17 -28.19
CA LYS A 115 22.60 3.11 -29.22
C LYS A 115 23.96 3.44 -28.61
N MET A 116 24.03 4.49 -27.80
CA MET A 116 25.25 4.88 -27.08
C MET A 116 25.74 3.78 -26.13
N TRP A 117 24.85 3.10 -25.40
CA TRP A 117 25.24 1.99 -24.52
C TRP A 117 25.84 0.80 -25.28
N LYS A 118 25.31 0.48 -26.47
CA LYS A 118 25.85 -0.58 -27.32
C LYS A 118 27.26 -0.23 -27.81
N ALA A 119 27.47 1.01 -28.23
CA ALA A 119 28.76 1.52 -28.71
C ALA A 119 29.79 1.78 -27.60
N LEU A 120 29.38 1.79 -26.32
CA LEU A 120 30.27 2.09 -25.20
C LEU A 120 31.33 0.99 -24.99
N GLU A 121 32.55 1.41 -24.69
CA GLU A 121 33.68 0.52 -24.44
C GLU A 121 33.46 -0.36 -23.18
N PRO A 122 33.99 -1.61 -23.16
CA PRO A 122 33.86 -2.50 -22.01
C PRO A 122 34.43 -1.90 -20.71
N THR A 123 35.47 -1.08 -20.79
CA THR A 123 36.12 -0.41 -19.66
C THR A 123 35.18 0.60 -18.98
N GLU A 124 34.42 1.35 -19.77
CA GLU A 124 33.43 2.31 -19.26
C GLU A 124 32.20 1.60 -18.71
N LYS A 125 31.75 0.52 -19.37
CA LYS A 125 30.68 -0.34 -18.85
C LYS A 125 31.01 -0.88 -17.45
N GLU A 126 32.26 -1.26 -17.20
CA GLU A 126 32.71 -1.71 -15.87
C GLU A 126 32.69 -0.58 -14.82
N ARG A 127 33.01 0.66 -15.22
CA ARG A 127 32.85 1.84 -14.35
C ARG A 127 31.39 2.01 -13.90
N TYR A 128 30.44 1.86 -14.81
CA TYR A 128 29.01 1.95 -14.49
C TYR A 128 28.53 0.79 -13.61
N LYS A 129 29.08 -0.41 -13.77
CA LYS A 129 28.82 -1.56 -12.91
C LYS A 129 29.27 -1.31 -11.48
N ARG A 130 30.49 -0.79 -11.28
CA ARG A 130 30.99 -0.39 -9.96
C ARG A 130 30.14 0.70 -9.32
N MET A 131 29.67 1.69 -10.10
CA MET A 131 28.77 2.73 -9.61
C MET A 131 27.41 2.17 -9.19
N ALA A 132 26.87 1.22 -9.94
CA ALA A 132 25.62 0.55 -9.60
C ALA A 132 25.75 -0.27 -8.30
N GLU A 133 26.86 -1.01 -8.12
CA GLU A 133 27.17 -1.73 -6.89
C GLU A 133 27.25 -0.80 -5.67
N LEU A 134 27.94 0.34 -5.81
CA LEU A 134 28.05 1.34 -4.76
C LEU A 134 26.68 1.91 -4.36
N GLU A 135 25.86 2.29 -5.33
CA GLU A 135 24.49 2.79 -5.11
C GLU A 135 23.60 1.74 -4.43
N ASN A 136 23.72 0.48 -4.85
CA ASN A 136 23.00 -0.63 -4.25
C ASN A 136 23.45 -0.90 -2.81
N SER A 137 24.75 -0.84 -2.52
CA SER A 137 25.30 -0.99 -1.18
C SER A 137 24.80 0.12 -0.24
N LYS A 138 24.78 1.38 -0.71
CA LYS A 138 24.19 2.50 0.05
C LYS A 138 22.70 2.28 0.33
N ASN A 139 21.93 1.83 -0.66
CA ASN A 139 20.51 1.55 -0.49
C ASN A 139 20.25 0.35 0.43
N GLN A 140 21.09 -0.69 0.38
CA GLN A 140 21.01 -1.85 1.26
C GLN A 140 21.28 -1.46 2.72
N LYS A 141 22.27 -0.59 2.97
CA LYS A 141 22.56 -0.04 4.31
C LYS A 141 21.44 0.86 4.86
N LYS A 142 20.64 1.48 3.99
CA LYS A 142 19.45 2.27 4.36
C LYS A 142 18.19 1.41 4.58
N ALA A 143 18.18 0.16 4.13
CA ALA A 143 17.04 -0.76 4.24
C ALA A 143 16.93 -1.67 5.50
N PRO A 144 17.87 -1.73 6.47
CA PRO A 144 17.82 -2.78 7.51
C PRO A 144 16.69 -2.60 8.55
N THR A 145 15.95 -1.50 8.56
CA THR A 145 14.91 -1.22 9.57
C THR A 145 13.50 -1.77 9.26
N MET A 146 13.28 -2.50 8.16
CA MET A 146 11.92 -2.94 7.76
C MET A 146 11.57 -4.43 8.02
N LYS A 147 12.48 -5.26 8.53
CA LYS A 147 12.26 -6.73 8.61
C LYS A 147 11.70 -7.28 9.93
N VAL A 148 11.15 -6.48 10.85
CA VAL A 148 10.78 -7.00 12.19
C VAL A 148 9.34 -7.51 12.34
N ASN A 149 8.39 -7.18 11.44
CA ASN A 149 6.97 -7.47 11.71
C ASN A 149 6.30 -8.56 10.85
N GLN A 150 7.03 -9.20 9.93
CA GLN A 150 6.43 -10.22 9.03
C GLN A 150 6.40 -11.63 9.64
N ALA A 151 7.32 -11.95 10.57
CA ALA A 151 7.42 -13.27 11.20
C ALA A 151 6.31 -13.54 12.23
N LYS A 152 5.90 -12.53 12.99
CA LYS A 152 4.89 -12.69 14.07
C LYS A 152 3.45 -12.88 13.57
N ASN A 153 3.15 -12.48 12.33
CA ASN A 153 1.80 -12.62 11.77
C ASN A 153 1.55 -13.98 11.10
N LYS A 154 2.62 -14.67 10.65
CA LYS A 154 2.54 -16.04 10.11
C LYS A 154 2.22 -17.08 11.19
N GLN A 155 2.77 -16.92 12.39
CA GLN A 155 2.48 -17.81 13.53
C GLN A 155 1.00 -17.72 13.98
N ARG A 156 0.39 -16.53 13.89
CA ARG A 156 -1.04 -16.36 14.21
C ARG A 156 -1.95 -17.02 13.17
N HIS A 157 -1.62 -16.91 11.89
CA HIS A 157 -2.41 -17.50 10.81
C HIS A 157 -2.34 -19.03 10.78
N HIS A 158 -1.16 -19.61 11.08
CA HIS A 158 -0.99 -21.06 11.15
C HIS A 158 -1.73 -21.68 12.34
N HIS A 159 -1.80 -20.99 13.49
CA HIS A 159 -2.56 -21.49 14.63
C HIS A 159 -4.08 -21.46 14.39
N GLN A 160 -4.56 -20.55 13.54
CA GLN A 160 -5.99 -20.41 13.22
C GLN A 160 -6.48 -21.41 12.16
N LEU A 161 -5.60 -21.85 11.26
CA LEU A 161 -5.94 -22.84 10.22
C LEU A 161 -6.01 -24.28 10.72
N SER A 162 -5.54 -24.55 11.95
CA SER A 162 -5.61 -25.88 12.57
C SER A 162 -6.96 -26.22 13.19
N LEU A 163 -7.89 -25.25 13.32
CA LEU A 163 -9.14 -25.43 14.06
C LEU A 163 -10.43 -25.31 13.21
N ASN A 164 -10.32 -24.98 11.92
CA ASN A 164 -11.49 -24.74 11.04
C ASN A 164 -11.56 -25.70 9.84
N SER A 165 -11.29 -26.99 10.03
CA SER A 165 -11.69 -28.01 9.06
C SER A 165 -13.18 -28.34 9.24
N ALA A 166 -14.05 -27.42 8.85
CA ALA A 166 -15.46 -27.69 8.62
C ALA A 166 -15.87 -26.88 7.37
N THR A 167 -15.93 -27.60 6.28
CA THR A 167 -16.44 -27.27 4.95
C THR A 167 -17.71 -26.41 4.98
N PHE A 168 -17.75 -25.36 4.15
CA PHE A 168 -18.98 -24.96 3.47
C PHE A 168 -18.69 -24.36 2.08
N PRO A 169 -19.51 -24.65 1.05
CA PRO A 169 -19.21 -24.41 -0.36
C PRO A 169 -19.44 -22.95 -0.77
N LEU A 170 -18.60 -22.47 -1.69
CA LEU A 170 -18.72 -21.19 -2.38
C LEU A 170 -19.45 -21.44 -3.71
N GLU A 171 -20.68 -20.97 -3.83
CA GLU A 171 -21.27 -20.69 -5.14
C GLU A 171 -22.15 -19.44 -5.05
N ASP A 172 -21.84 -18.53 -5.97
CA ASP A 172 -22.59 -17.37 -6.45
C ASP A 172 -22.96 -16.22 -5.50
N MET A 173 -22.02 -15.27 -5.38
CA MET A 173 -22.32 -13.84 -5.28
C MET A 173 -21.32 -13.09 -6.17
N ASN A 174 -21.33 -13.44 -7.46
CA ASN A 174 -20.81 -12.58 -8.51
C ASN A 174 -21.97 -11.79 -9.12
N GLU A 175 -22.34 -10.68 -8.50
CA GLU A 175 -23.09 -9.66 -9.24
C GLU A 175 -22.89 -8.26 -8.64
N THR A 176 -22.35 -7.38 -9.47
CA THR A 176 -22.34 -5.91 -9.37
C THR A 176 -21.55 -5.25 -8.24
N TYR A 177 -20.22 -5.33 -8.38
CA TYR A 177 -19.36 -4.21 -8.00
C TYR A 177 -19.26 -3.31 -9.25
N GLU A 178 -20.22 -2.41 -9.42
CA GLU A 178 -20.03 -1.31 -10.36
C GLU A 178 -18.91 -0.42 -9.82
N ASP A 179 -17.82 -0.39 -10.57
CA ASP A 179 -16.80 0.65 -10.51
C ASP A 179 -17.46 2.01 -10.70
N VAL A 180 -17.73 2.71 -9.59
CA VAL A 180 -17.98 4.14 -9.63
C VAL A 180 -16.63 4.83 -9.41
N ASP A 181 -15.94 5.04 -10.53
CA ASP A 181 -14.91 6.07 -10.70
C ASP A 181 -15.49 7.40 -10.23
N LEU A 182 -15.23 7.75 -8.97
CA LEU A 182 -15.57 9.04 -8.39
C LEU A 182 -14.28 9.78 -8.02
N MET A 183 -13.50 10.11 -9.06
CA MET A 183 -12.54 11.21 -9.07
C MET A 183 -12.12 11.46 -10.52
N ASP A 184 -12.67 12.52 -11.15
CA ASP A 184 -11.95 13.42 -12.06
C ASP A 184 -12.89 14.49 -12.68
N GLU A 185 -13.45 15.39 -11.85
CA GLU A 185 -13.92 16.70 -12.34
C GLU A 185 -14.12 17.71 -11.20
N LEU A 186 -13.01 18.07 -10.54
CA LEU A 186 -12.91 19.31 -9.75
C LEU A 186 -11.66 20.08 -10.19
N ASP A 187 -11.63 20.41 -11.49
CA ASP A 187 -10.69 21.38 -12.07
C ASP A 187 -11.42 22.56 -12.74
N GLU A 188 -12.70 22.80 -12.43
CA GLU A 188 -13.39 24.07 -12.71
C GLU A 188 -13.49 24.93 -11.44
N MET A 189 -12.34 25.30 -10.88
CA MET A 189 -12.21 26.50 -10.03
C MET A 189 -10.74 26.95 -9.91
N ILE A 190 -10.19 27.46 -11.03
CA ILE A 190 -9.41 28.70 -11.24
C ILE A 190 -8.82 28.66 -12.66
#